data_AF-A0A5B7B7Z2-F1
#
_entry.id   AF-A0A5B7B7Z2-F1
#
_cell.length_a   1.000
_cell.length_b   1.000
_cell.length_c   1.000
_cell.angle_alpha   90.00
_cell.angle_beta   90.00
_cell.angle_gamma   90.00
#
_symmetry.space_group_name_H-M   'P 1'
#
loop_
_entity.id
_entity.type
_entity.pdbx_description
1 polymer ?
#
loop_
_entity_poly.entity_id
_entity_poly.type
_entity_poly.pdbx_seq_one_letter_code
_entity_poly.pdbx_strand_id
1 'polypeptide(L)'
;DEGFVFSGDTAQTIARGIDFRFQDIRSLFHKEFILESRSGGSAGRNEKGQISEIFNLSQNFRTHAGVVKLAQSVIDLLYRFFPQSVDVLKPETSLINGEAPILLEP
;
A
#
# COMPACT_ATOMS: atom_id res chain seq x y z
N ASP A 1 -9.30 -5.91 21.58
CA ASP A 1 -8.40 -6.85 20.88
C ASP A 1 -8.94 -7.36 19.54
N GLU A 2 -10.15 -6.97 19.12
CA GLU A 2 -10.65 -7.33 17.79
C GLU A 2 -10.48 -6.15 16.82
N GLY A 3 -9.89 -6.42 15.67
CA GLY A 3 -9.63 -5.44 14.62
C GLY A 3 -8.98 -6.10 13.40
N PHE A 4 -9.07 -5.43 12.26
CA PHE A 4 -8.44 -5.91 11.02
C PHE A 4 -7.14 -5.15 10.79
N VAL A 5 -6.06 -5.88 10.55
CA VAL A 5 -4.76 -5.33 10.17
C VAL A 5 -4.36 -5.93 8.84
N PHE A 6 -4.05 -5.06 7.89
CA PHE A 6 -3.59 -5.44 6.56
C PHE A 6 -2.21 -4.83 6.31
N SER A 7 -1.36 -5.57 5.61
CA SER A 7 -0.05 -5.11 5.15
C SER A 7 0.27 -5.77 3.80
N GLY A 8 1.04 -5.07 2.98
CA GLY A 8 1.45 -5.56 1.67
C GLY A 8 1.87 -4.41 0.76
N ASP A 9 2.05 -4.74 -0.52
CA ASP A 9 2.43 -3.81 -1.58
C ASP A 9 1.59 -4.08 -2.82
N THR A 10 0.80 -3.09 -3.24
CA THR A 10 -0.10 -3.20 -4.38
C THR A 10 0.63 -3.32 -5.71
N ALA A 11 1.85 -2.77 -5.80
CA ALA A 11 2.68 -2.92 -7.00
C ALA A 11 3.23 -4.35 -7.16
N GLN A 12 3.13 -5.19 -6.13
CA GLN A 12 3.55 -6.60 -6.13
C GLN A 12 2.38 -7.57 -6.33
N THR A 13 1.22 -7.11 -6.80
CA THR A 13 0.07 -7.99 -7.07
C THR A 13 0.36 -8.93 -8.25
N ILE A 14 0.45 -10.23 -7.97
CA ILE A 14 0.65 -11.29 -8.99
C ILE A 14 -0.66 -12.01 -9.39
N ALA A 15 -1.76 -11.73 -8.68
CA ALA A 15 -3.05 -12.35 -8.96
C ALA A 15 -3.66 -11.78 -10.25
N ARG A 16 -3.74 -12.62 -11.28
CA ARG A 16 -4.24 -12.20 -12.60
C ARG A 16 -5.67 -11.68 -12.51
N GLY A 17 -5.90 -10.48 -13.03
CA GLY A 17 -7.23 -9.87 -13.12
C GLY A 17 -7.74 -9.32 -11.79
N ILE A 18 -6.87 -9.23 -10.77
CA ILE A 18 -7.17 -8.58 -9.50
C ILE A 18 -6.19 -7.43 -9.35
N ASP A 19 -6.68 -6.20 -9.48
CA ASP A 19 -6.03 -5.00 -8.99
C ASP A 19 -6.85 -4.46 -7.81
N PHE A 20 -6.14 -4.02 -6.76
CA PHE A 20 -6.78 -3.39 -5.62
C PHE A 20 -5.82 -2.41 -4.98
N ARG A 21 -6.38 -1.41 -4.31
CA ARG A 21 -5.64 -0.53 -3.42
C ARG A 21 -6.01 -0.80 -1.98
N PHE A 22 -5.07 -0.64 -1.07
CA PHE A 22 -5.35 -0.59 0.36
C PHE A 22 -6.31 0.54 0.69
N GLN A 23 -6.31 1.64 -0.05
CA GLN A 23 -7.35 2.67 0.08
C GLN A 23 -8.76 2.14 -0.21
N ASP A 24 -8.93 1.24 -1.18
CA ASP A 24 -10.22 0.64 -1.51
C ASP A 24 -10.64 -0.35 -0.43
N ILE A 25 -9.72 -1.19 0.05
CA ILE A 25 -9.96 -2.10 1.20
C ILE A 25 -10.34 -1.29 2.45
N ARG A 26 -9.61 -0.22 2.76
CA ARG A 26 -9.89 0.65 3.91
C ARG A 26 -11.29 1.25 3.82
N SER A 27 -11.68 1.72 2.63
CA SER A 27 -12.99 2.31 2.39
C SER A 27 -14.11 1.28 2.54
N LEU A 28 -13.91 0.07 2.00
CA LEU A 28 -14.84 -1.05 2.12
C LEU A 28 -15.06 -1.43 3.59
N PHE A 29 -13.98 -1.66 4.34
CA PHE A 29 -14.08 -2.05 5.75
C PHE A 29 -14.69 -0.95 6.62
N HIS A 30 -14.37 0.32 6.35
CA HIS A 30 -15.02 1.43 7.02
C HIS A 30 -16.54 1.43 6.79
N LYS A 31 -16.97 1.20 5.54
CA LYS A 31 -18.39 1.12 5.20
C LYS A 31 -19.09 -0.01 5.97
N GLU A 32 -18.59 -1.24 5.86
CA GLU A 32 -19.32 -2.41 6.37
C GLU A 32 -19.28 -2.54 7.89
N PHE A 33 -18.15 -2.20 8.52
CA PHE A 33 -17.98 -2.46 9.96
C PHE A 33 -18.23 -1.23 10.82
N ILE A 34 -18.03 -0.01 10.29
CA ILE A 34 -18.13 1.23 11.08
C ILE A 34 -19.38 2.04 10.73
N LEU A 35 -19.77 2.11 9.46
CA LEU A 35 -20.92 2.93 9.04
C LEU A 35 -22.25 2.18 9.23
N GLU A 36 -22.34 0.92 8.76
CA GLU A 36 -23.57 0.11 8.84
C GLU A 36 -23.94 -0.27 10.28
N SER A 37 -22.95 -0.39 11.17
CA SER A 37 -23.16 -0.61 12.61
C SER A 37 -23.83 0.58 13.32
N ARG A 38 -23.86 1.77 12.71
CA ARG A 38 -24.50 2.98 13.26
C ARG A 38 -25.96 3.17 12.85
N SER A 39 -26.41 2.53 11.77
CA SER A 39 -27.79 2.63 11.27
C SER A 39 -28.80 1.75 12.01
N GLY A 40 -28.33 0.79 12.81
CA GLY A 40 -29.18 -0.16 13.55
C GLY A 40 -29.48 0.25 14.99
N GLY A 41 -30.22 1.35 15.20
CA GLY A 41 -31.13 1.65 16.33
C GLY A 41 -30.76 1.42 17.81
N SER A 42 -29.61 0.84 18.15
CA SER A 42 -29.24 0.52 19.54
C SER A 42 -28.27 1.57 20.09
N ALA A 43 -28.86 2.61 20.66
CA ALA A 43 -28.18 3.54 21.55
C ALA A 43 -27.57 2.77 22.73
N GLY A 44 -26.26 2.49 22.71
CA GLY A 44 -25.62 1.82 23.84
C GLY A 44 -24.13 1.51 23.71
N ARG A 45 -23.59 1.33 22.50
CA ARG A 45 -22.14 1.10 22.33
C ARG A 45 -21.49 2.25 21.57
N ASN A 46 -21.00 3.23 22.31
CA ASN A 46 -20.08 4.27 21.85
C ASN A 46 -18.68 3.69 21.54
N GLU A 47 -18.58 2.48 21.00
CA GLU A 47 -17.31 1.96 20.49
C GLU A 47 -17.14 2.55 19.09
N LYS A 48 -16.64 3.79 19.05
CA LYS A 48 -16.22 4.44 17.81
C LYS A 48 -15.15 3.54 17.18
N GLY A 49 -15.51 2.75 16.17
CA GLY A 49 -14.53 2.04 15.36
C GLY A 49 -13.44 3.01 14.93
N GLN A 50 -12.20 2.73 15.29
CA GLN A 50 -11.06 3.57 14.97
C GLN A 50 -10.46 3.12 13.64
N ILE A 51 -10.24 4.07 12.73
CA ILE A 51 -9.44 3.84 11.53
C ILE A 51 -8.05 4.36 11.85
N SER A 52 -7.07 3.46 11.86
CA SER A 52 -5.67 3.86 11.94
C SER A 52 -5.21 4.49 10.62
N GLU A 53 -4.29 5.45 10.72
CA GLU A 53 -3.58 5.98 9.57
C GLU A 53 -2.78 4.87 8.86
N ILE A 54 -2.62 5.01 7.54
CA ILE A 54 -1.79 4.09 6.77
C ILE A 54 -0.32 4.37 7.12
N PHE A 55 0.36 3.35 7.61
CA PHE A 55 1.78 3.42 7.92
C PHE A 55 2.60 2.87 6.75
N ASN A 56 3.43 3.72 6.14
CA ASN A 56 4.29 3.33 5.02
C ASN A 56 5.72 3.01 5.49
N LEU A 57 6.22 1.83 5.11
CA LEU A 57 7.59 1.37 5.36
C LEU A 57 8.47 1.64 4.14
N SER A 58 9.08 2.82 4.07
CA SER A 58 9.88 3.23 2.90
C SER A 58 11.35 2.79 2.94
N GLN A 59 11.83 2.16 4.03
CA GLN A 59 13.24 1.76 4.12
C GLN A 59 13.43 0.33 3.62
N ASN A 60 14.18 0.18 2.53
CA ASN A 60 14.63 -1.12 2.03
C ASN A 60 15.90 -1.55 2.78
N PHE A 61 15.84 -2.72 3.40
CA PHE A 61 16.96 -3.33 4.11
C PHE A 61 17.62 -4.49 3.34
N ARG A 62 17.10 -4.84 2.16
CA ARG A 62 17.52 -6.02 1.40
C ARG A 62 18.51 -5.69 0.30
N THR A 63 18.31 -4.57 -0.40
CA THR A 63 19.04 -4.25 -1.63
C THR A 63 19.61 -2.84 -1.59
N HIS A 64 20.67 -2.59 -2.35
CA HIS A 64 21.33 -1.30 -2.44
C HIS A 64 20.53 -0.24 -3.22
N ALA A 65 20.88 1.02 -2.98
CA ALA A 65 20.19 2.20 -3.51
C ALA A 65 20.12 2.24 -5.05
N GLY A 66 21.09 1.65 -5.76
CA GLY A 66 21.08 1.57 -7.23
C GLY A 66 19.87 0.82 -7.78
N VAL A 67 19.58 -0.37 -7.24
CA VAL A 67 18.40 -1.16 -7.64
C VAL A 67 17.10 -0.51 -7.18
N VAL A 68 17.07 0.04 -5.97
CA VAL A 68 15.88 0.75 -5.45
C VAL A 68 15.51 1.93 -6.36
N LYS A 69 16.49 2.71 -6.82
CA LYS A 69 16.25 3.80 -7.79
C LYS A 69 15.73 3.29 -9.13
N LEU A 70 16.25 2.18 -9.64
CA LEU A 70 15.74 1.57 -10.86
C LEU A 70 14.27 1.12 -10.66
N ALA A 71 13.96 0.43 -9.57
CA ALA A 71 12.59 0.03 -9.26
C ALA A 71 11.65 1.25 -9.18
N GLN A 72 12.07 2.33 -8.51
CA GLN A 72 11.29 3.57 -8.44
C GLN A 72 10.96 4.13 -9.83
N SER A 73 11.88 4.05 -10.80
CA SER A 73 11.61 4.52 -12.16
C SER A 73 10.46 3.77 -12.85
N VAL A 74 10.28 2.47 -12.53
CA VAL A 74 9.15 1.67 -13.02
C VAL A 74 7.87 2.02 -12.26
N ILE A 75 7.96 2.18 -10.94
CA ILE A 75 6.84 2.60 -10.09
C ILE A 75 6.27 3.97 -10.53
N ASP A 76 7.13 4.93 -10.88
CA ASP A 76 6.71 6.24 -11.38
C ASP A 76 5.87 6.13 -12.66
N LEU A 77 6.19 5.17 -13.53
CA LEU A 77 5.38 4.87 -14.72
C LEU A 77 4.03 4.28 -14.33
N LEU A 78 3.98 3.38 -13.35
CA LEU A 78 2.71 2.83 -12.84
C LEU A 78 1.82 3.93 -12.25
N TYR A 79 2.38 4.83 -11.44
CA TYR A 79 1.62 5.97 -10.90
C TYR A 79 1.09 6.89 -12.00
N ARG A 80 1.83 7.08 -13.09
CA ARG A 80 1.42 7.94 -14.20
C ARG A 80 0.35 7.30 -15.08
N PHE A 81 0.52 6.04 -15.46
CA PHE A 81 -0.31 5.39 -16.47
C PHE A 81 -1.43 4.53 -15.88
N PHE A 82 -1.29 4.07 -14.63
CA PHE A 82 -2.25 3.20 -13.94
C PHE A 82 -2.57 3.68 -12.50
N PRO A 83 -2.95 4.96 -12.31
CA PRO A 83 -3.10 5.57 -10.98
C PRO A 83 -4.22 4.96 -10.11
N GLN A 84 -5.11 4.15 -10.69
CA GLN A 84 -6.19 3.49 -9.95
C GLN A 84 -5.86 2.03 -9.60
N SER A 85 -4.77 1.46 -10.13
CA SER A 85 -4.42 0.06 -9.91
C SER A 85 -3.41 -0.15 -8.78
N VAL A 86 -2.75 0.90 -8.29
CA VAL A 86 -1.77 0.84 -7.18
C VAL A 86 -1.93 2.02 -6.21
N ASP A 87 -1.57 1.82 -4.95
CA ASP A 87 -1.46 2.90 -3.97
C ASP A 87 -0.24 3.78 -4.27
N VAL A 88 -0.39 5.10 -4.15
CA VAL A 88 0.73 6.04 -4.26
C VAL A 88 1.44 6.13 -2.92
N LEU A 89 2.62 5.52 -2.85
CA LEU A 89 3.48 5.47 -1.66
C LEU A 89 4.71 6.38 -1.81
N LYS A 90 5.31 6.73 -0.67
CA LYS A 90 6.61 7.44 -0.66
C LYS A 90 7.68 6.54 -1.28
N PRO A 91 8.62 7.10 -2.07
CA PRO A 91 9.71 6.32 -2.65
C PRO A 91 10.50 5.55 -1.60
N GLU A 92 10.91 4.33 -1.97
CA GLU A 92 11.79 3.52 -1.13
C GLU A 92 13.21 4.11 -1.08
N THR A 93 13.87 3.97 0.07
CA THR A 93 15.26 4.37 0.29
C THR A 93 16.08 3.19 0.79
N SER A 94 17.36 3.13 0.44
CA SER A 94 18.30 2.14 0.98
C SER A 94 19.50 2.82 1.61
N LEU A 95 19.95 2.28 2.75
CA LEU A 95 21.20 2.69 3.40
C LEU A 95 22.42 1.94 2.84
N ILE A 96 22.19 0.92 2.02
CA ILE A 96 23.24 0.13 1.38
C ILE A 96 23.59 0.82 0.06
N ASN A 97 24.84 1.24 -0.09
CA ASN A 97 25.34 1.77 -1.36
C ASN A 97 25.75 0.63 -2.29
N GLY A 98 25.58 0.83 -3.60
CA GLY A 98 25.98 -0.13 -4.62
C GLY A 98 25.87 0.51 -6.00
N GLU A 99 26.58 -0.08 -6.97
CA GLU A 99 26.64 0.44 -8.34
C GLU A 99 25.27 0.44 -9.01
N ALA A 100 25.13 1.23 -10.09
CA ALA A 100 23.91 1.23 -10.87
C ALA A 100 23.75 -0.13 -11.58
N PRO A 101 22.55 -0.74 -11.55
CA PRO A 101 22.31 -1.99 -12.26
C PRO A 101 22.43 -1.80 -13.77
N ILE A 102 23.00 -2.78 -14.46
CA ILE A 102 23.08 -2.84 -15.92
C ILE A 102 21.80 -3.50 -16.44
N LEU A 103 21.08 -2.83 -17.35
CA LEU A 103 19.83 -3.34 -17.90
C LEU A 103 20.07 -4.32 -19.06
N LEU A 104 21.01 -3.99 -19.95
CA LEU A 104 21.41 -4.80 -21.09
C LEU A 104 22.93 -4.68 -21.23
N GLU A 105 23.61 -5.82 -21.31
CA GLU A 105 25.00 -5.88 -21.73
C GLU A 105 25.05 -6.01 -23.27
N PRO A 106 26.03 -5.37 -23.93
CA PRO A 106 26.18 -5.38 -25.38
C PRO A 106 26.53 -6.75 -25.97
#